data_AF-A0A433F4T7-F1
#
_entry.id   AF-A0A433F4T7-F1
#
_cell.length_a   1.000
_cell.length_b   1.000
_cell.length_c   1.000
_cell.angle_alpha   90.00
_cell.angle_beta   90.00
_cell.angle_gamma   90.00
#
_symmetry.space_group_name_H-M   'P 1'
#
loop_
_entity.id
_entity.type
_entity.pdbx_description
1 polymer ?
#
loop_
_entity_poly.entity_id
_entity_poly.type
_entity_poly.pdbx_seq_one_letter_code
_entity_poly.pdbx_strand_id
1 'polypeptide(L)'
;MPRDIEGGTVVPNASRLTRDPKAGERILLDAAGVETWEEFERVEMGRPRVGEGRGPSPVIQTRIPQALKEQLDAYATDHGQKASEVVREALARFLRAA
;
A
#
# COMPACT_ATOMS: atom_id res chain seq x y z
N MET A 1 -12.39 -28.57 -31.65
CA MET A 1 -12.51 -27.32 -32.43
C MET A 1 -11.45 -26.35 -31.95
N PRO A 2 -10.43 -26.03 -32.77
CA PRO A 2 -9.42 -25.04 -32.43
C PRO A 2 -10.07 -23.65 -32.39
N ARG A 3 -9.74 -22.83 -31.39
CA ARG A 3 -10.20 -21.44 -31.32
C ARG A 3 -9.21 -20.59 -32.13
N ASP A 4 -9.69 -19.91 -33.16
CA ASP A 4 -8.92 -18.88 -33.85
C ASP A 4 -8.93 -17.62 -32.98
N ILE A 5 -7.93 -17.51 -32.12
CA ILE A 5 -7.76 -16.37 -31.20
C ILE A 5 -7.21 -15.16 -31.98
N GLU A 6 -6.49 -15.39 -33.08
CA GLU A 6 -5.83 -14.34 -33.86
C GLU A 6 -6.81 -13.53 -34.73
N GLY A 7 -7.90 -14.15 -35.20
CA GLY A 7 -8.97 -13.47 -35.93
C GLY A 7 -9.92 -12.61 -35.07
N GLY A 8 -9.70 -12.52 -33.75
CA GLY A 8 -10.46 -11.65 -32.83
C GLY A 8 -11.92 -12.06 -32.59
N THR A 9 -12.37 -13.19 -33.14
CA THR A 9 -13.76 -13.66 -32.97
C THR A 9 -13.83 -14.74 -31.90
N VAL A 10 -14.22 -14.35 -30.69
CA VAL A 10 -14.53 -15.30 -29.61
C VAL A 10 -16.03 -15.56 -29.59
N VAL A 11 -16.44 -16.78 -29.98
CA VAL A 11 -17.82 -17.26 -29.75
C VAL A 11 -17.85 -18.00 -28.41
N PRO A 12 -18.41 -17.41 -27.34
CA PRO A 12 -18.48 -18.09 -26.06
C PRO A 12 -19.41 -19.31 -26.15
N ASN A 13 -19.00 -20.41 -25.55
CA ASN A 13 -19.85 -21.58 -25.44
C ASN A 13 -20.89 -21.35 -24.34
N ALA A 14 -22.14 -21.15 -24.72
CA ALA A 14 -23.24 -20.86 -23.80
C ALA A 14 -23.43 -21.93 -22.71
N SER A 15 -23.12 -23.20 -23.00
CA SER A 15 -23.19 -24.30 -22.01
C SER A 15 -22.15 -24.22 -20.90
N ARG A 16 -21.13 -23.36 -21.04
CA ARG A 16 -20.08 -23.13 -20.03
C ARG A 16 -20.23 -21.80 -19.29
N LEU A 17 -21.25 -21.00 -19.63
CA LEU A 17 -21.54 -19.76 -18.91
C LEU A 17 -22.20 -20.11 -17.57
N THR A 18 -21.66 -19.59 -16.49
CA THR A 18 -22.22 -19.71 -15.15
C THR A 18 -22.49 -18.33 -14.57
N ARG A 19 -23.56 -18.22 -13.77
CA ARG A 19 -23.85 -17.03 -12.95
C ARG A 19 -23.64 -17.30 -11.46
N ASP A 20 -23.10 -18.46 -11.11
CA ASP A 20 -22.73 -18.80 -9.74
C ASP A 20 -21.49 -17.99 -9.33
N PRO A 21 -21.60 -17.08 -8.34
CA PRO A 21 -20.48 -16.27 -7.89
C PRO A 21 -19.30 -17.11 -7.40
N LYS A 22 -19.53 -18.27 -6.76
CA LYS A 22 -18.45 -19.13 -6.26
C LYS A 22 -17.69 -19.81 -7.38
N ALA A 23 -18.39 -20.16 -8.46
CA ALA A 23 -17.74 -20.69 -9.66
C ALA A 23 -16.90 -19.61 -10.35
N GLY A 24 -17.40 -18.37 -10.39
CA GLY A 24 -16.65 -17.21 -10.90
C GLY A 24 -15.38 -16.92 -10.09
N GLU A 25 -15.52 -16.85 -8.76
CA GLU A 25 -14.39 -16.68 -7.83
C GLU A 25 -13.29 -17.71 -8.10
N ARG A 26 -13.64 -19.00 -8.14
CA ARG A 26 -12.66 -20.07 -8.38
C ARG A 26 -11.95 -19.97 -9.74
N ILE A 27 -12.63 -19.52 -10.79
CA ILE A 27 -12.01 -19.29 -12.11
C ILE A 27 -10.98 -18.16 -12.04
N LEU A 28 -11.29 -17.09 -11.30
CA LEU A 28 -10.39 -15.95 -11.12
C LEU A 28 -9.15 -16.32 -10.30
N LEU A 29 -9.33 -17.06 -9.19
CA LEU A 29 -8.24 -17.55 -8.35
C LEU A 29 -7.29 -18.48 -9.14
N ASP A 30 -7.84 -19.43 -9.89
CA ASP A 30 -7.07 -20.37 -10.73
C ASP A 30 -6.30 -19.65 -11.84
N ALA A 31 -6.94 -18.69 -12.52
CA ALA A 31 -6.29 -17.90 -13.57
C ALA A 31 -5.12 -17.04 -13.05
N ALA A 32 -5.23 -16.51 -11.83
CA ALA A 32 -4.18 -15.73 -11.17
C ALA A 32 -3.13 -16.59 -10.44
N GLY A 33 -3.37 -17.91 -10.29
CA GLY A 33 -2.47 -18.84 -9.61
C GLY A 33 -2.40 -18.62 -8.09
N VAL A 34 -3.51 -18.22 -7.47
CA VAL A 34 -3.62 -17.91 -6.03
C VAL A 34 -4.73 -18.75 -5.38
N GLU A 35 -4.68 -18.93 -4.07
CA GLU A 35 -5.65 -19.78 -3.35
C GLU A 35 -6.73 -18.98 -2.63
N THR A 36 -6.50 -17.69 -2.41
CA THR A 36 -7.40 -16.82 -1.65
C THR A 36 -7.78 -15.55 -2.40
N TRP A 37 -8.98 -15.03 -2.12
CA TRP A 37 -9.45 -13.77 -2.69
C TRP A 37 -8.57 -12.58 -2.29
N GLU A 38 -8.04 -12.57 -1.07
CA GLU A 38 -7.10 -11.53 -0.60
C GLU A 38 -5.78 -11.54 -1.39
N GLU A 39 -5.27 -12.72 -1.76
CA GLU A 39 -4.10 -12.83 -2.64
C GLU A 39 -4.41 -12.41 -4.07
N PHE A 40 -5.59 -12.78 -4.57
CA PHE A 40 -6.08 -12.34 -5.87
C PHE A 40 -6.14 -10.82 -5.98
N GLU A 41 -6.72 -10.14 -4.98
CA GLU A 41 -6.75 -8.68 -4.92
C GLU A 41 -5.34 -8.07 -4.93
N ARG A 42 -4.36 -8.68 -4.27
CA ARG A 42 -2.96 -8.20 -4.30
C ARG A 42 -2.28 -8.40 -5.65
N VAL A 43 -2.63 -9.47 -6.37
CA VAL A 43 -2.05 -9.78 -7.69
C VAL A 43 -2.68 -8.90 -8.78
N GLU A 44 -4.01 -8.77 -8.80
CA GLU A 44 -4.75 -7.94 -9.77
C GLU A 44 -4.52 -6.45 -9.59
N MET A 45 -4.34 -5.98 -8.35
CA MET A 45 -3.94 -4.60 -8.08
C MET A 45 -2.48 -4.32 -8.50
N GLY A 46 -1.76 -5.35 -8.97
CA GLY A 46 -0.38 -5.32 -9.41
C GLY A 46 0.62 -5.46 -8.26
N ARG A 47 1.85 -5.90 -8.59
CA ARG A 47 2.99 -5.81 -7.66
C ARG A 47 3.07 -4.36 -7.17
N PRO A 48 3.02 -4.08 -5.85
CA PRO A 48 3.21 -2.73 -5.34
C PRO A 48 4.47 -2.16 -5.98
N ARG A 49 4.35 -1.00 -6.64
CA ARG A 49 5.52 -0.34 -7.19
C ARG A 49 6.48 -0.12 -6.03
N VAL A 50 7.77 -0.41 -6.24
CA VAL A 50 8.80 -0.04 -5.27
C VAL A 50 8.69 1.47 -5.05
N GLY A 51 8.08 1.88 -3.93
CA GLY A 51 7.74 3.28 -3.62
C GLY A 51 6.28 3.57 -3.22
N GLU A 52 5.33 2.67 -3.48
CA GLU A 52 3.88 2.92 -3.27
C GLU A 52 3.33 2.40 -1.92
N GLY A 53 4.21 2.14 -0.94
CA GLY A 53 3.82 1.70 0.41
C GLY A 53 3.86 2.78 1.49
N ARG A 54 4.35 3.98 1.15
CA ARG A 54 4.43 5.09 2.10
C ARG A 54 3.73 6.28 1.45
N GLY A 55 2.57 6.64 1.98
CA GLY A 55 1.88 7.88 1.59
C GLY A 55 2.83 9.09 1.67
N PRO A 56 2.45 10.24 1.08
CA PRO A 56 3.32 11.41 1.04
C PRO A 56 3.87 11.70 2.44
N SER A 57 5.19 11.83 2.54
CA SER A 57 5.87 12.19 3.79
C SER A 57 6.21 13.68 3.71
N PRO A 58 5.26 14.58 4.05
CA PRO A 58 5.47 16.01 3.91
C PRO A 58 6.60 16.49 4.83
N VAL A 59 7.33 17.50 4.35
CA VAL A 59 8.44 18.12 5.09
C VAL A 59 7.98 19.47 5.61
N ILE A 60 8.16 19.70 6.92
CA ILE A 60 7.94 21.00 7.56
C ILE A 60 9.31 21.63 7.78
N GLN A 61 9.55 22.80 7.17
CA GLN A 61 10.74 23.61 7.42
C GLN A 61 10.34 24.84 8.25
N THR A 62 10.98 25.02 9.39
CA THR A 62 10.76 26.18 10.24
C THR A 62 12.06 26.61 10.90
N ARG A 63 12.20 27.92 11.16
CA ARG A 63 13.34 28.46 11.90
C ARG A 63 13.07 28.28 13.40
N ILE A 64 14.08 27.80 14.12
CA ILE A 64 14.03 27.68 15.59
C ILE A 64 15.25 28.38 16.20
N PRO A 65 15.16 28.84 17.47
CA PRO A 65 16.32 29.35 18.18
C PRO A 65 17.42 28.28 18.27
N GLN A 66 18.69 28.70 18.16
CA GLN A 66 19.85 27.80 18.23
C GLN A 66 19.86 26.98 19.54
N ALA A 67 19.58 27.62 20.67
CA ALA A 67 19.50 26.96 21.97
C ALA A 67 18.44 25.83 22.00
N LEU A 68 17.33 25.98 21.28
CA LEU A 68 16.29 24.95 21.21
C LEU A 68 16.76 23.75 20.37
N LYS A 69 17.53 23.99 19.31
CA LYS A 69 18.14 22.90 18.51
C LYS A 69 19.14 22.11 19.34
N GLU A 70 19.97 22.79 20.12
CA GLU A 70 20.94 22.14 21.01
C GLU A 70 20.27 21.30 22.08
N GLN A 71 19.20 21.82 22.70
CA GLN A 71 18.40 21.06 23.67
C GLN A 71 17.75 19.81 23.04
N LEU A 72 17.23 19.94 21.81
CA LEU A 72 16.66 18.80 21.07
C LEU A 72 17.71 17.73 20.78
N ASP A 73 18.92 18.12 20.37
CA ASP A 73 20.00 17.18 20.06
C ASP A 73 20.53 16.47 21.30
N ALA A 74 20.68 17.20 22.41
CA ALA A 74 21.06 16.62 23.70
C ALA A 74 20.02 15.60 24.16
N TYR A 75 18.73 15.98 24.15
CA TYR A 75 17.64 15.08 24.51
C TYR A 75 17.62 13.82 23.65
N ALA A 76 17.71 13.97 22.32
CA ALA A 76 17.69 12.85 21.39
C ALA A 76 18.87 11.89 21.63
N THR A 77 20.06 12.44 21.89
CA THR A 77 21.27 11.65 22.20
C THR A 77 21.10 10.87 23.49
N ASP A 78 20.67 11.54 24.57
CA ASP A 78 20.50 10.92 25.89
C ASP A 78 19.46 9.79 25.89
N HIS A 79 18.46 9.87 25.01
CA HIS A 79 17.38 8.90 24.90
C HIS A 79 17.59 7.88 23.76
N GLY A 80 18.71 7.93 23.03
CA GLY A 80 19.00 7.04 21.91
C GLY A 80 18.01 7.18 20.73
N GLN A 81 17.40 8.35 20.57
CA GLN A 81 16.40 8.65 19.53
C GLN A 81 16.97 9.58 18.47
N LYS A 82 16.30 9.68 17.32
CA LYS A 82 16.59 10.73 16.33
C LYS A 82 15.83 12.00 16.68
N ALA A 83 16.44 13.17 16.47
CA ALA A 83 15.76 14.46 16.62
C ALA A 83 14.41 14.54 15.86
N SER A 84 14.33 13.94 14.66
CA SER A 84 13.08 13.88 13.90
C SER A 84 11.98 13.03 14.56
N GLU A 85 12.34 12.00 15.32
CA GLU A 85 11.38 11.17 16.07
C GLU A 85 10.84 11.95 17.26
N VAL A 86 11.72 12.63 18.00
CA VAL A 86 11.37 13.51 19.11
C VAL A 86 10.43 14.62 18.63
N VAL A 87 10.74 15.28 17.51
CA VAL A 87 9.87 16.33 16.95
C VAL A 87 8.51 15.79 16.53
N ARG A 88 8.45 14.62 15.87
CA ARG A 88 7.18 13.99 15.49
C ARG A 88 6.34 13.66 16.71
N GLU A 89 6.95 13.09 17.74
CA GLU A 89 6.25 12.74 18.98
C GLU A 89 5.77 13.97 19.73
N ALA A 90 6.62 14.99 19.88
CA ALA A 90 6.27 16.25 20.52
C ALA A 90 5.10 16.94 19.81
N LEU A 91 5.14 17.01 18.47
CA LEU A 91 4.06 17.61 17.68
C LEU A 91 2.75 16.82 17.83
N ALA A 92 2.80 15.49 17.81
CA ALA A 92 1.62 14.64 18.02
C ALA A 92 1.05 14.78 19.44
N ARG A 93 1.89 14.95 20.46
CA ARG A 93 1.45 15.22 21.85
C ARG A 93 0.81 16.60 21.95
N PHE A 94 1.43 17.63 21.37
CA PHE A 94 0.92 18.99 21.37
C PHE A 94 -0.47 19.08 20.72
N LEU A 95 -0.65 18.49 19.53
CA LEU A 95 -1.93 18.52 18.81
C LEU A 95 -3.04 17.69 19.46
N ARG A 96 -2.70 16.69 20.28
CA ARG A 96 -3.70 15.94 21.07
C ARG A 96 -4.17 16.67 22.32
N ALA A 97 -3.37 17.62 22.80
CA ALA A 97 -3.67 18.41 23.99
C ALA A 97 -4.33 19.76 23.67
N ALA A 98 -4.42 20.11 22.38
CA ALA A 98 -5.12 21.29 21.86
C ALA A 98 -6.60 20.99 21.63
#